data_AF-A0A6G0UHC9-F1
#
_entry.id   AF-A0A6G0UHC9-F1
#
_cell.length_a   1.000
_cell.length_b   1.000
_cell.length_c   1.000
_cell.angle_alpha   90.00
_cell.angle_beta   90.00
_cell.angle_gamma   90.00
#
_symmetry.space_group_name_H-M   'P 1'
#
loop_
_entity.id
_entity.type
_entity.pdbx_description
1 polymer ?
#
loop_
_entity_poly.entity_id
_entity_poly.type
_entity_poly.pdbx_seq_one_letter_code
_entity_poly.pdbx_strand_id
1 'polypeptide(L)'
;RDGDPGSIPMWELRVEGRLFEDCAPNQLDLPPSQLSNSQTMAARSKRKFSTFFKSLVIELDKDIYGPDNHLVEWHRSPHTSETDGFQVKRPGDRDVTCTILLSLDHQPMKYKLQSNLAKLLGIALETRPRVIEALWQYVRSHNLQDPKAKDYINCDDMLEKIFQTKKMRFMEIPQRVQGLLSMPDPIVIRHVIRRTDSEKPVTSCYDVDVDLDDPLRTSMSQFINSMGNTTDIHNLDMKLYDLAEQVSEWKQRVDYYKRFSEDPREFLIRWQQSQEADLKNMLTHGEGRGMKNPFPDQPPQAVERYLQPDMQEGAFRYFYNRICRLRKELEMGINAKSYIC
;
A
#
# COMPACT_ATOMS: atom_id res chain seq x y z
N ARG A 1 34.68 42.13 -35.79
CA ARG A 1 34.56 41.24 -36.97
C ARG A 1 33.08 41.18 -37.26
N ASP A 2 32.63 42.02 -38.18
CA ASP A 2 31.24 42.08 -38.64
C ASP A 2 30.87 40.76 -39.31
N GLY A 3 29.79 40.17 -38.82
CA GLY A 3 29.27 38.88 -39.25
C GLY A 3 28.58 38.95 -40.59
N ASP A 4 28.59 37.79 -41.26
CA ASP A 4 27.87 37.39 -42.46
C ASP A 4 26.52 38.12 -42.66
N PRO A 5 26.21 38.72 -43.83
CA PRO A 5 25.04 39.58 -44.07
C PRO A 5 23.68 38.85 -44.10
N GLY A 6 23.61 37.64 -43.54
CA GLY A 6 22.38 36.83 -43.43
C GLY A 6 22.04 36.36 -42.02
N SER A 7 22.81 36.74 -40.99
CA SER A 7 22.54 36.32 -39.61
C SER A 7 21.47 37.21 -38.96
N ILE A 8 20.28 36.64 -38.72
CA ILE A 8 19.19 37.34 -38.04
C ILE A 8 19.58 37.50 -36.56
N PRO A 9 19.56 38.71 -35.99
CA PRO A 9 19.88 38.94 -34.58
C PRO A 9 18.95 38.11 -33.70
N MET A 10 19.52 37.42 -32.71
CA MET A 10 18.81 36.53 -31.81
C MET A 10 19.23 36.78 -30.37
N TRP A 11 18.27 36.66 -29.45
CA TRP A 11 18.54 36.67 -28.03
C TRP A 11 18.35 35.27 -27.43
N GLU A 12 18.93 35.09 -26.26
CA GLU A 12 18.91 33.84 -25.52
C GLU A 12 18.58 34.12 -24.06
N LEU A 13 17.49 33.52 -23.57
CA LEU A 13 17.10 33.55 -22.17
C LEU A 13 17.41 32.18 -21.55
N ARG A 14 18.19 32.19 -20.47
CA ARG A 14 18.44 31.01 -19.63
C ARG A 14 17.78 31.19 -18.28
N VAL A 15 16.94 30.23 -17.92
CA VAL A 15 16.37 30.10 -16.58
C VAL A 15 16.99 28.87 -15.96
N GLU A 16 17.89 29.07 -15.01
CA GLU A 16 18.58 28.00 -14.29
C GLU A 16 18.36 28.16 -12.78
N GLY A 17 18.51 27.08 -12.04
CA GLY A 17 18.47 27.15 -10.59
C GLY A 17 19.31 26.07 -9.94
N ARG A 18 19.76 26.37 -8.73
CA ARG A 18 20.57 25.49 -7.92
C ARG A 18 20.08 25.55 -6.49
N LEU A 19 19.99 24.39 -5.85
CA LEU A 19 19.71 24.32 -4.43
C LEU A 19 20.90 24.86 -3.65
N PHE A 20 20.65 25.78 -2.72
CA PHE A 20 21.65 26.16 -1.72
C PHE A 20 21.85 24.97 -0.78
N GLU A 21 22.99 24.31 -0.90
CA GLU A 21 23.43 23.33 0.08
C GLU A 21 23.96 24.13 1.28
N ASP A 22 23.26 24.07 2.41
CA ASP A 22 23.79 24.52 3.71
C ASP A 22 24.94 23.59 4.13
N CYS A 23 26.06 23.70 3.44
CA CYS A 23 27.30 23.12 3.90
C CYS A 23 27.86 24.10 4.94
N ALA A 24 27.70 23.78 6.22
CA ALA A 24 28.35 24.53 7.28
C ALA A 24 29.84 24.70 6.94
N PRO A 25 30.39 25.93 6.96
CA PRO A 25 31.71 26.24 6.39
C PRO A 25 32.92 25.62 7.13
N ASN A 26 32.71 24.71 8.08
CA ASN A 26 33.74 24.20 9.00
C ASN A 26 34.19 22.75 8.75
N GLN A 27 33.91 22.12 7.61
CA GLN A 27 34.30 20.72 7.37
C GLN A 27 34.96 20.45 6.00
N LEU A 28 35.64 21.44 5.41
CA LEU A 28 36.31 21.28 4.11
C LEU A 28 37.68 20.56 4.15
N ASP A 29 38.20 20.14 5.32
CA ASP A 29 39.57 19.60 5.43
C ASP A 29 39.68 18.14 5.96
N LEU A 30 38.61 17.34 5.91
CA LEU A 30 38.69 15.92 6.31
C LEU A 30 38.74 14.97 5.10
N PRO A 31 39.70 14.03 5.06
CA PRO A 31 39.84 13.08 3.96
C PRO A 31 38.60 12.17 3.80
N PRO A 32 38.29 11.71 2.58
CA PRO A 32 37.02 11.05 2.22
C PRO A 32 36.76 9.69 2.90
N SER A 33 37.66 9.25 3.77
CA SER A 33 37.58 8.00 4.52
C SER A 33 36.91 8.12 5.90
N GLN A 34 36.59 9.35 6.37
CA GLN A 34 35.96 9.57 7.69
C GLN A 34 34.61 10.33 7.63
N LEU A 35 34.06 10.55 6.45
CA LEU A 35 32.70 11.08 6.30
C LEU A 35 31.69 9.97 6.63
N SER A 36 30.76 10.27 7.53
CA SER A 36 29.61 9.38 7.80
C SER A 36 28.87 9.05 6.49
N ASN A 37 28.38 7.82 6.33
CA ASN A 37 27.66 7.35 5.13
C ASN A 37 26.45 8.23 4.73
N SER A 38 25.93 9.03 5.66
CA SER A 38 24.87 10.01 5.44
C SER A 38 25.34 11.25 4.64
N GLN A 39 26.60 11.69 4.81
CA GLN A 39 27.13 12.87 4.11
C GLN A 39 27.57 12.58 2.68
N THR A 40 28.07 11.37 2.40
CA THR A 40 28.44 10.94 1.03
C THR A 40 27.23 10.64 0.14
N MET A 41 26.07 10.31 0.73
CA MET A 41 24.80 10.13 0.01
C MET A 41 24.13 11.47 -0.35
N ALA A 42 24.20 12.48 0.52
CA ALA A 42 23.61 13.80 0.27
C ALA A 42 24.25 14.52 -0.93
N ALA A 43 25.56 14.36 -1.12
CA ALA A 43 26.28 14.94 -2.28
C ALA A 43 25.95 14.26 -3.63
N ARG A 44 25.31 13.07 -3.61
CA ARG A 44 25.07 12.25 -4.81
C ARG A 44 23.68 12.38 -5.43
N SER A 45 22.70 12.98 -4.74
CA SER A 45 21.37 13.25 -5.30
C SER A 45 21.13 14.76 -5.44
N LYS A 46 21.96 15.42 -6.27
CA LYS A 46 21.64 16.78 -6.73
C LYS A 46 20.31 16.74 -7.48
N ARG A 47 19.24 17.07 -6.77
CA ARG A 47 17.90 17.19 -7.35
C ARG A 47 17.97 18.25 -8.45
N LYS A 48 17.36 17.95 -9.58
CA LYS A 48 17.38 18.85 -10.74
C LYS A 48 16.47 20.04 -10.48
N PHE A 49 16.78 21.19 -11.08
CA PHE A 49 15.95 22.38 -10.98
C PHE A 49 14.48 22.09 -11.33
N SER A 50 14.25 21.39 -12.45
CA SER A 50 12.90 21.05 -12.92
C SER A 50 12.12 20.12 -11.97
N THR A 51 12.79 19.43 -11.03
CA THR A 51 12.15 18.49 -10.09
C THR A 51 11.22 19.23 -9.11
N PHE A 52 11.42 20.53 -8.90
CA PHE A 52 10.67 21.34 -7.93
C PHE A 52 9.49 22.10 -8.52
N PHE A 53 9.32 22.09 -9.85
CA PHE A 53 8.29 22.86 -10.53
C PHE A 53 7.33 21.95 -11.30
N LYS A 54 6.05 22.27 -11.20
CA LYS A 54 4.97 21.62 -11.96
C LYS A 54 4.87 22.20 -13.36
N SER A 55 5.09 23.51 -13.50
CA SER A 55 5.07 24.20 -14.79
C SER A 55 5.90 25.48 -14.77
N LEU A 56 6.43 25.82 -15.94
CA LEU A 56 7.11 27.07 -16.25
C LEU A 56 6.40 27.69 -17.45
N VAL A 57 5.97 28.94 -17.33
CA VAL A 57 5.39 29.70 -18.44
C VAL A 57 6.19 30.98 -18.60
N ILE A 58 6.64 31.27 -19.81
CA ILE A 58 7.34 32.50 -20.15
C ILE A 58 6.46 33.26 -21.14
N GLU A 59 5.93 34.38 -20.68
CA GLU A 59 5.15 35.32 -21.48
C GLU A 59 6.08 36.44 -21.96
N LEU A 60 6.22 36.57 -23.27
CA LEU A 60 6.92 37.65 -23.95
C LEU A 60 5.92 38.73 -24.35
N ASP A 61 6.44 39.89 -24.75
CA ASP A 61 5.62 40.97 -25.27
C ASP A 61 4.86 40.54 -26.55
N LYS A 62 3.52 40.55 -26.45
CA LYS A 62 2.59 40.18 -27.52
C LYS A 62 2.70 41.10 -28.73
N ASP A 63 3.05 42.36 -28.53
CA ASP A 63 3.17 43.34 -29.61
C ASP A 63 4.41 43.09 -30.49
N ILE A 64 5.41 42.39 -29.95
CA ILE A 64 6.67 42.09 -30.66
C ILE A 64 6.60 40.73 -31.36
N TYR A 65 6.08 39.69 -30.68
CA TYR A 65 6.08 38.31 -31.19
C TYR A 65 4.74 37.83 -31.75
N GLY A 66 3.67 38.62 -31.59
CA GLY A 66 2.33 38.24 -32.00
C GLY A 66 1.68 37.19 -31.08
N PRO A 67 0.42 36.83 -31.33
CA PRO A 67 -0.38 35.99 -30.45
C PRO A 67 0.13 34.55 -30.31
N ASP A 68 0.85 34.01 -31.29
CA ASP A 68 1.22 32.59 -31.29
C ASP A 68 2.63 32.32 -30.77
N ASN A 69 3.55 33.30 -30.85
CA ASN A 69 4.96 33.10 -30.50
C ASN A 69 5.39 33.78 -29.19
N HIS A 70 4.51 34.57 -28.57
CA HIS A 70 4.82 35.26 -27.32
C HIS A 70 4.81 34.34 -26.10
N LEU A 71 4.23 33.14 -26.18
CA LEU A 71 4.08 32.24 -25.04
C LEU A 71 4.97 31.00 -25.19
N VAL A 72 5.71 30.67 -24.14
CA VAL A 72 6.47 29.41 -24.04
C VAL A 72 6.03 28.70 -22.77
N GLU A 73 5.43 27.52 -22.93
CA GLU A 73 4.91 26.73 -21.81
C GLU A 73 5.68 25.41 -21.68
N TRP A 74 6.03 25.07 -20.45
CA TRP A 74 6.54 23.78 -20.08
C TRP A 74 5.71 23.24 -18.91
N HIS A 75 5.19 22.03 -19.09
CA HIS A 75 4.47 21.31 -18.04
C HIS A 75 5.20 20.01 -17.73
N ARG A 76 5.33 19.71 -16.44
CA ARG A 76 5.89 18.43 -15.99
C ARG A 76 4.90 17.31 -16.34
N SER A 77 5.37 16.34 -17.11
CA SER A 77 4.68 15.08 -17.41
C SER A 77 5.48 13.92 -16.82
N PRO A 78 4.88 12.77 -16.51
CA PRO A 78 5.59 11.59 -16.01
C PRO A 78 6.73 11.10 -16.91
N HIS A 79 6.74 11.50 -18.19
CA HIS A 79 7.75 11.12 -19.18
C HIS A 79 8.80 12.21 -19.44
N THR A 80 8.66 13.38 -18.80
CA THR A 80 9.58 14.51 -19.02
C THR A 80 10.90 14.25 -18.30
N SER A 81 12.01 14.32 -19.03
CA SER A 81 13.35 14.25 -18.44
C SER A 81 13.63 15.50 -17.60
N GLU A 82 14.18 15.30 -16.41
CA GLU A 82 14.50 16.41 -15.51
C GLU A 82 15.77 17.16 -15.94
N THR A 83 15.74 18.49 -15.88
CA THR A 83 16.80 19.39 -16.34
C THR A 83 17.13 20.47 -15.30
N ASP A 84 18.37 20.97 -15.31
CA ASP A 84 18.83 22.04 -14.39
C ASP A 84 18.55 23.45 -14.91
N GLY A 85 18.11 23.57 -16.15
CA GLY A 85 17.74 24.86 -16.72
C GLY A 85 16.95 24.74 -18.01
N PHE A 86 16.30 25.83 -18.36
CA PHE A 86 15.54 26.04 -19.58
C PHE A 86 16.20 27.12 -20.40
N GLN A 87 16.34 26.87 -21.71
CA GLN A 87 16.96 27.79 -22.64
C GLN A 87 15.96 28.11 -23.75
N VAL A 88 15.65 29.39 -23.92
CA VAL A 88 14.76 29.88 -24.98
C VAL A 88 15.53 30.81 -25.88
N LYS A 89 15.44 30.58 -27.20
CA LYS A 89 16.05 31.40 -28.24
C LYS A 89 14.98 31.87 -29.21
N ARG A 90 14.99 33.17 -29.53
CA ARG A 90 14.11 33.77 -30.54
C ARG A 90 14.87 34.86 -31.31
N PRO A 91 14.50 35.11 -32.58
CA PRO A 91 15.02 36.24 -33.33
C PRO A 91 14.43 37.54 -32.77
N GLY A 92 15.25 38.59 -32.68
CA GLY A 92 14.82 39.90 -32.21
C GLY A 92 16.02 40.83 -31.96
N ASP A 93 15.85 42.10 -32.34
CA ASP A 93 16.88 43.15 -32.20
C ASP A 93 16.46 44.30 -31.27
N ARG A 94 15.35 44.11 -30.54
CA ARG A 94 14.75 45.09 -29.64
C ARG A 94 14.75 44.55 -28.22
N ASP A 95 14.73 45.45 -27.24
CA ASP A 95 14.53 45.09 -25.84
C ASP A 95 13.11 44.53 -25.65
N VAL A 96 13.02 43.39 -24.99
CA VAL A 96 11.76 42.67 -24.77
C VAL A 96 11.55 42.49 -23.28
N THR A 97 10.39 42.87 -22.78
CA THR A 97 9.98 42.49 -21.43
C THR A 97 9.38 41.10 -21.43
N CYS A 98 9.84 40.23 -20.54
CA CYS A 98 9.28 38.92 -20.33
C CYS A 98 8.80 38.75 -18.88
N THR A 99 7.72 37.99 -18.72
CA THR A 99 7.16 37.58 -17.43
C THR A 99 7.31 36.08 -17.33
N ILE A 100 8.07 35.63 -16.33
CA ILE A 100 8.32 34.22 -16.05
C ILE A 100 7.41 33.82 -14.89
N LEU A 101 6.55 32.83 -15.12
CA LEU A 101 5.65 32.26 -14.13
C LEU A 101 6.13 30.85 -13.79
N LEU A 102 6.49 30.64 -12.53
CA LEU A 102 6.98 29.37 -11.99
C LEU A 102 5.95 28.80 -11.01
N SER A 103 5.38 27.64 -11.34
CA SER A 103 4.47 26.92 -10.44
C SER A 103 5.24 25.84 -9.68
N LEU A 104 5.36 25.98 -8.36
CA LEU A 104 6.00 24.97 -7.50
C LEU A 104 5.20 23.67 -7.44
N ASP A 105 5.91 22.54 -7.34
CA ASP A 105 5.34 21.21 -7.16
C ASP A 105 5.48 20.77 -5.69
N HIS A 106 4.54 21.19 -4.85
CA HIS A 106 4.54 20.80 -3.44
C HIS A 106 4.17 19.33 -3.27
N GLN A 107 5.03 18.55 -2.62
CA GLN A 107 4.75 17.18 -2.19
C GLN A 107 4.85 17.09 -0.66
N PRO A 108 3.75 16.84 0.07
CA PRO A 108 2.36 16.67 -0.38
C PRO A 108 1.72 17.98 -0.92
N MET A 109 0.67 17.83 -1.72
CA MET A 109 -0.04 18.95 -2.37
C MET A 109 -0.55 19.98 -1.34
N LYS A 110 -0.04 21.21 -1.45
CA LYS A 110 -0.47 22.36 -0.64
C LYS A 110 -1.48 23.21 -1.43
N TYR A 111 -2.36 23.87 -0.70
CA TYR A 111 -3.41 24.73 -1.23
C TYR A 111 -3.32 26.11 -0.60
N LYS A 112 -3.65 27.12 -1.38
CA LYS A 112 -3.82 28.48 -0.89
C LYS A 112 -5.21 28.63 -0.29
N LEU A 113 -5.28 29.18 0.92
CA LEU A 113 -6.53 29.42 1.61
C LEU A 113 -7.13 30.75 1.15
N GLN A 114 -8.46 30.82 1.05
CA GLN A 114 -9.15 32.12 0.87
C GLN A 114 -8.80 33.08 2.00
N SER A 115 -8.73 34.39 1.68
CA SER A 115 -8.24 35.44 2.61
C SER A 115 -8.89 35.40 3.99
N ASN A 116 -10.19 35.12 4.07
CA ASN A 116 -10.92 35.09 5.35
C ASN A 116 -10.52 33.89 6.20
N LEU A 117 -10.39 32.70 5.60
CA LEU A 117 -9.96 31.48 6.29
C LEU A 117 -8.48 31.55 6.67
N ALA A 118 -7.65 32.11 5.78
CA ALA A 118 -6.22 32.29 6.03
C ALA A 118 -5.96 33.21 7.23
N LYS A 119 -6.71 34.33 7.34
CA LYS A 119 -6.63 35.26 8.48
C LYS A 119 -7.08 34.62 9.79
N LEU A 120 -8.11 33.76 9.75
CA LEU A 120 -8.63 33.08 10.93
C LEU A 120 -7.62 32.06 11.48
N LEU A 121 -7.07 31.22 10.59
CA LEU A 121 -6.18 30.13 10.99
C LEU A 121 -4.71 30.58 11.12
N GLY A 122 -4.36 31.76 10.61
CA GLY A 122 -2.98 32.23 10.54
C GLY A 122 -2.13 31.47 9.52
N ILE A 123 -2.77 30.83 8.54
CA ILE A 123 -2.13 29.93 7.57
C ILE A 123 -2.47 30.39 6.16
N ALA A 124 -1.47 30.68 5.33
CA ALA A 124 -1.69 31.10 3.95
C ALA A 124 -1.69 29.93 2.95
N LEU A 125 -0.77 28.97 3.13
CA LEU A 125 -0.55 27.85 2.22
C LEU A 125 -0.21 26.59 2.99
N GLU A 126 -1.07 25.57 2.90
CA GLU A 126 -0.91 24.33 3.66
C GLU A 126 -1.61 23.14 3.00
N THR A 127 -1.33 21.94 3.51
CA THR A 127 -2.01 20.71 3.11
C THR A 127 -3.45 20.66 3.64
N ARG A 128 -4.35 20.00 2.90
CA ARG A 128 -5.76 19.87 3.30
C ARG A 128 -5.94 19.25 4.70
N PRO A 129 -5.23 18.17 5.10
CA PRO A 129 -5.33 17.63 6.45
C PRO A 129 -4.91 18.64 7.51
N ARG A 130 -3.84 19.40 7.26
CA ARG A 130 -3.32 20.40 8.21
C ARG A 130 -4.28 21.57 8.39
N VAL A 131 -4.95 22.01 7.32
CA VAL A 131 -6.02 23.03 7.39
C VAL A 131 -7.20 22.54 8.23
N ILE A 132 -7.64 21.30 8.02
CA ILE A 132 -8.74 20.71 8.81
C ILE A 132 -8.34 20.58 10.28
N GLU A 133 -7.10 20.18 10.56
CA GLU A 133 -6.57 20.09 11.91
C GLU A 133 -6.51 21.48 12.59
N ALA A 134 -5.99 22.50 11.91
CA ALA A 134 -5.95 23.86 12.44
C ALA A 134 -7.36 24.41 12.72
N LEU A 135 -8.31 24.15 11.83
CA LEU A 135 -9.71 24.50 12.04
C LEU A 135 -10.31 23.74 13.24
N TRP A 136 -9.96 22.47 13.43
CA TRP A 136 -10.39 21.71 14.59
C TRP A 136 -9.79 22.25 15.90
N GLN A 137 -8.52 22.63 15.88
CA GLN A 137 -7.87 23.29 17.01
C GLN A 137 -8.57 24.60 17.37
N TYR A 138 -8.97 25.40 16.38
CA TYR A 138 -9.78 26.60 16.57
C TYR A 138 -11.14 26.30 17.21
N VAL A 139 -11.88 25.31 16.68
CA VAL A 139 -13.17 24.90 17.23
C VAL A 139 -13.05 24.46 18.71
N ARG A 140 -11.97 23.76 19.05
CA ARG A 140 -11.69 23.33 20.42
C ARG A 140 -11.29 24.48 21.34
N SER A 141 -10.40 25.38 20.91
CA SER A 141 -9.95 26.50 21.75
C SER A 141 -11.08 27.47 22.08
N HIS A 142 -12.04 27.63 21.16
CA HIS A 142 -13.21 28.49 21.33
C HIS A 142 -14.45 27.76 21.89
N ASN A 143 -14.33 26.48 22.26
CA ASN A 143 -15.43 25.65 22.78
C ASN A 143 -16.71 25.70 21.92
N LEU A 144 -16.55 25.66 20.59
CA LEU A 144 -17.64 25.82 19.63
C LEU A 144 -18.44 24.54 19.37
N GLN A 145 -18.06 23.43 20.00
CA GLN A 145 -18.79 22.16 19.92
C GLN A 145 -20.07 22.22 20.75
N ASP A 146 -21.19 21.77 20.18
CA ASP A 146 -22.47 21.75 20.90
C ASP A 146 -22.43 20.71 22.05
N PRO A 147 -22.70 21.11 23.32
CA PRO A 147 -22.64 20.21 24.46
C PRO A 147 -23.73 19.11 24.43
N LYS A 148 -24.85 19.35 23.75
CA LYS A 148 -25.96 18.38 23.63
C LYS A 148 -25.77 17.44 22.44
N ALA A 149 -25.19 17.94 21.36
CA ALA A 149 -25.01 17.19 20.12
C ALA A 149 -23.58 17.34 19.60
N LYS A 150 -22.68 16.48 20.09
CA LYS A 150 -21.23 16.54 19.81
C LYS A 150 -20.85 16.49 18.32
N ASP A 151 -21.76 16.07 17.45
CA ASP A 151 -21.56 16.05 16.00
C ASP A 151 -21.71 17.41 15.33
N TYR A 152 -22.24 18.40 16.06
CA TYR A 152 -22.48 19.74 15.56
C TYR A 152 -21.52 20.77 16.15
N ILE A 153 -21.17 21.73 15.31
CA ILE A 153 -20.36 22.89 15.63
C ILE A 153 -21.24 24.13 15.47
N ASN A 154 -21.26 24.96 16.51
CA ASN A 154 -21.89 26.27 16.48
C ASN A 154 -20.85 27.26 15.96
N CYS A 155 -21.08 27.79 14.76
CA CYS A 155 -20.17 28.76 14.15
C CYS A 155 -20.23 30.07 14.94
N ASP A 156 -19.08 30.61 15.29
CA ASP A 156 -18.97 31.98 15.79
C ASP A 156 -19.09 32.98 14.63
N ASP A 157 -19.06 34.29 14.93
CA ASP A 157 -19.21 35.34 13.92
C ASP A 157 -18.18 35.25 12.78
N MET A 158 -16.99 34.69 13.06
CA MET A 158 -15.92 34.56 12.08
C MET A 158 -16.15 33.35 11.17
N LEU A 159 -16.51 32.20 11.73
CA LEU A 159 -16.87 31.01 10.99
C LEU A 159 -18.17 31.19 10.21
N GLU A 160 -19.15 31.93 10.75
CA GLU A 160 -20.38 32.25 10.05
C GLU A 160 -20.09 33.10 8.81
N LYS A 161 -19.15 34.05 8.86
CA LYS A 161 -18.73 34.83 7.67
C LYS A 161 -18.04 33.97 6.60
N ILE A 162 -17.33 32.92 7.00
CA ILE A 162 -16.58 32.05 6.09
C ILE A 162 -17.49 30.97 5.49
N PHE A 163 -18.20 30.23 6.33
CA PHE A 163 -19.04 29.09 5.94
C PHE A 163 -20.49 29.47 5.66
N GLN A 164 -20.89 30.73 5.91
CA GLN A 164 -22.23 31.26 5.67
C GLN A 164 -23.33 30.43 6.34
N THR A 165 -23.02 29.84 7.50
CA THR A 165 -23.92 28.93 8.22
C THR A 165 -23.72 29.09 9.73
N LYS A 166 -24.81 29.18 10.49
CA LYS A 166 -24.78 29.31 11.96
C LYS A 166 -24.39 28.03 12.70
N LYS A 167 -24.75 26.89 12.13
CA LYS A 167 -24.53 25.57 12.72
C LYS A 167 -24.27 24.57 11.61
N MET A 168 -23.23 23.75 11.77
CA MET A 168 -22.85 22.75 10.76
C MET A 168 -22.41 21.44 11.42
N ARG A 169 -22.47 20.33 10.67
CA ARG A 169 -21.95 19.04 11.14
C ARG A 169 -20.47 18.90 10.87
N PHE A 170 -19.78 18.17 11.74
CA PHE A 170 -18.35 17.91 11.59
C PHE A 170 -18.00 17.24 10.25
N MET A 171 -18.82 16.30 9.78
CA MET A 171 -18.65 15.61 8.49
C MET A 171 -18.76 16.52 7.26
N GLU A 172 -19.36 17.71 7.40
CA GLU A 172 -19.50 18.67 6.31
C GLU A 172 -18.25 19.55 6.15
N ILE A 173 -17.41 19.66 7.18
CA ILE A 173 -16.21 20.50 7.18
C ILE A 173 -15.30 20.20 5.98
N PRO A 174 -14.91 18.94 5.69
CA PRO A 174 -13.96 18.68 4.61
C PRO A 174 -14.49 19.11 3.24
N GLN A 175 -15.80 19.03 3.00
CA GLN A 175 -16.44 19.46 1.75
C GLN A 175 -16.54 20.98 1.67
N ARG A 176 -16.93 21.64 2.77
CA ARG A 176 -16.99 23.10 2.83
C ARG A 176 -15.62 23.73 2.68
N VAL A 177 -14.60 23.20 3.36
CA VAL A 177 -13.21 23.65 3.24
C VAL A 177 -12.71 23.47 1.81
N GLN A 178 -13.07 22.40 1.11
CA GLN A 178 -12.66 22.20 -0.29
C GLN A 178 -13.06 23.37 -1.20
N GLY A 179 -14.23 23.98 -0.99
CA GLY A 179 -14.67 25.16 -1.74
C GLY A 179 -13.92 26.45 -1.39
N LEU A 180 -13.16 26.45 -0.29
CA LEU A 180 -12.38 27.60 0.20
C LEU A 180 -10.87 27.44 -0.06
N LEU A 181 -10.47 26.36 -0.74
CA LEU A 181 -9.09 26.07 -1.11
C LEU A 181 -8.91 26.31 -2.61
N SER A 182 -7.86 27.05 -2.97
CA SER A 182 -7.42 27.25 -4.35
C SER A 182 -6.02 26.69 -4.57
N MET A 183 -5.64 26.54 -5.85
CA MET A 183 -4.25 26.28 -6.19
C MET A 183 -3.35 27.40 -5.66
N PRO A 184 -2.11 27.09 -5.23
CA PRO A 184 -1.08 28.10 -4.96
C PRO A 184 -0.86 29.03 -6.15
N ASP A 185 -0.58 30.30 -5.87
CA ASP A 185 -0.23 31.25 -6.92
C ASP A 185 1.18 30.93 -7.45
N PRO A 186 1.42 31.04 -8.77
CA PRO A 186 2.76 30.90 -9.32
C PRO A 186 3.65 32.09 -8.89
N ILE A 187 4.95 31.84 -8.83
CA ILE A 187 5.96 32.88 -8.62
C ILE A 187 6.10 33.66 -9.93
N VAL A 188 5.85 34.97 -9.88
CA VAL A 188 5.91 35.85 -11.05
C VAL A 188 7.18 36.69 -11.01
N ILE A 189 8.05 36.49 -12.00
CA ILE A 189 9.31 37.22 -12.15
C ILE A 189 9.25 38.04 -13.44
N ARG A 190 9.35 39.36 -13.31
CA ARG A 190 9.43 40.26 -14.47
C ARG A 190 10.89 40.54 -14.80
N HIS A 191 11.31 40.20 -16.00
CA HIS A 191 12.67 40.42 -16.49
C HIS A 191 12.65 41.19 -17.82
N VAL A 192 13.69 42.00 -18.06
CA VAL A 192 13.82 42.79 -19.29
C VAL A 192 15.07 42.33 -20.02
N ILE A 193 14.86 41.70 -21.17
CA ILE A 193 15.93 41.27 -22.06
C ILE A 193 16.45 42.52 -22.77
N ARG A 194 17.64 42.99 -22.39
CA ARG A 194 18.28 44.16 -22.99
C ARG A 194 19.26 43.76 -24.08
N ARG A 195 19.23 44.45 -25.21
CA ARG A 195 20.29 44.41 -26.22
C ARG A 195 21.55 45.04 -25.62
N THR A 196 22.54 44.21 -25.35
CA THR A 196 23.83 44.65 -24.78
C THR A 196 24.96 44.24 -25.71
N ASP A 197 25.84 45.18 -26.07
CA ASP A 197 27.05 44.92 -26.87
C ASP A 197 28.19 44.26 -26.05
N SER A 198 27.90 43.88 -24.80
CA SER A 198 28.85 43.27 -23.86
C SER A 198 28.66 41.76 -23.84
N GLU A 199 29.75 40.99 -23.89
CA GLU A 199 29.72 39.52 -23.89
C GLU A 199 29.21 38.88 -22.59
N LYS A 200 28.98 39.67 -21.53
CA LYS A 200 28.54 39.14 -20.22
C LYS A 200 27.01 39.05 -20.17
N PRO A 201 26.44 37.88 -19.80
CA PRO A 201 25.00 37.75 -19.63
C PRO A 201 24.51 38.61 -18.46
N VAL A 202 23.35 39.25 -18.63
CA VAL A 202 22.66 39.96 -17.56
C VAL A 202 21.92 38.94 -16.69
N THR A 203 22.49 38.59 -15.55
CA THR A 203 21.90 37.60 -14.62
C THR A 203 21.06 38.29 -13.54
N SER A 204 19.84 37.80 -13.31
CA SER A 204 19.01 38.18 -12.17
C SER A 204 18.84 36.97 -11.25
N CYS A 205 19.15 37.12 -9.97
CA CYS A 205 19.07 36.03 -8.99
C CYS A 205 17.87 36.24 -8.06
N TYR A 206 17.13 35.16 -7.79
CA TYR A 206 15.98 35.16 -6.89
C TYR A 206 16.07 33.94 -5.99
N ASP A 207 15.85 34.15 -4.69
CA ASP A 207 15.81 33.08 -3.72
C ASP A 207 14.36 32.60 -3.56
N VAL A 208 14.17 31.29 -3.59
CA VAL A 208 12.86 30.64 -3.48
C VAL A 208 12.97 29.51 -2.47
N ASP A 209 12.15 29.57 -1.44
CA ASP A 209 12.04 28.49 -0.46
C ASP A 209 11.29 27.31 -1.06
N VAL A 210 11.89 26.12 -0.98
CA VAL A 210 11.32 24.90 -1.53
C VAL A 210 11.31 23.81 -0.45
N ASP A 211 10.18 23.13 -0.32
CA ASP A 211 10.07 21.98 0.57
C ASP A 211 10.89 20.80 0.02
N LEU A 212 11.84 20.30 0.81
CA LEU A 212 12.61 19.10 0.48
C LEU A 212 11.99 17.90 1.19
N ASP A 213 11.80 16.78 0.47
CA ASP A 213 11.44 15.53 1.16
C ASP A 213 12.57 15.10 2.08
N ASP A 214 12.18 14.66 3.28
CA ASP A 214 13.10 14.09 4.25
C ASP A 214 13.82 12.86 3.65
N PRO A 215 15.16 12.86 3.53
CA PRO A 215 15.92 11.73 3.02
C PRO A 215 15.70 10.44 3.82
N LEU A 216 15.32 10.55 5.10
CA LEU A 216 14.99 9.40 5.95
C LEU A 216 13.75 8.65 5.43
N ARG A 217 12.81 9.32 4.74
CA ARG A 217 11.61 8.68 4.18
C ARG A 217 11.97 7.63 3.13
N THR A 218 12.95 7.91 2.28
CA THR A 218 13.47 6.95 1.31
C THR A 218 14.18 5.81 2.00
N SER A 219 15.01 6.08 3.01
CA SER A 219 15.69 5.05 3.80
C SER A 219 14.70 4.15 4.56
N MET A 220 13.66 4.72 5.15
CA MET A 220 12.58 3.96 5.80
C MET A 220 11.81 3.11 4.79
N SER A 221 11.51 3.64 3.61
CA SER A 221 10.82 2.88 2.55
C SER A 221 11.68 1.72 2.05
N GLN A 222 12.99 1.94 1.89
CA GLN A 222 13.95 0.88 1.57
C GLN A 222 14.02 -0.16 2.69
N PHE A 223 14.01 0.26 3.96
CA PHE A 223 14.02 -0.64 5.10
C PHE A 223 12.75 -1.52 5.15
N ILE A 224 11.57 -0.91 4.99
CA ILE A 224 10.28 -1.64 4.96
C ILE A 224 10.25 -2.63 3.78
N ASN A 225 10.78 -2.22 2.62
CA ASN A 225 10.82 -3.07 1.42
C ASN A 225 12.00 -4.05 1.41
N SER A 226 12.98 -3.88 2.30
CA SER A 226 14.08 -4.82 2.51
C SER A 226 13.59 -6.05 3.27
N MET A 227 12.65 -6.75 2.64
CA MET A 227 12.12 -8.03 3.08
C MET A 227 13.11 -9.17 2.78
N GLY A 228 14.41 -8.86 2.72
CA GLY A 228 15.48 -9.74 2.23
C GLY A 228 15.70 -10.99 3.08
N ASN A 229 15.12 -11.04 4.28
CA ASN A 229 15.29 -12.17 5.21
C ASN A 229 14.05 -13.06 5.32
N THR A 230 12.95 -12.79 4.62
CA THR A 230 11.73 -13.62 4.75
C THR A 230 11.90 -15.00 4.16
N THR A 231 12.68 -15.15 3.10
CA THR A 231 13.02 -16.47 2.52
C THR A 231 13.85 -17.29 3.48
N ASP A 232 14.82 -16.68 4.17
CA ASP A 232 15.68 -17.37 5.12
C ASP A 232 14.92 -17.74 6.40
N ILE A 233 14.04 -16.86 6.87
CA ILE A 233 13.12 -17.16 7.98
C ILE A 233 12.22 -18.34 7.62
N HIS A 234 11.62 -18.34 6.41
CA HIS A 234 10.80 -19.47 5.97
C HIS A 234 11.57 -20.79 5.89
N ASN A 235 12.81 -20.75 5.38
CA ASN A 235 13.67 -21.94 5.32
C ASN A 235 14.04 -22.45 6.73
N LEU A 236 14.26 -21.54 7.70
CA LEU A 236 14.49 -21.91 9.10
C LEU A 236 13.24 -22.49 9.74
N ASP A 237 12.06 -21.94 9.45
CA ASP A 237 10.78 -22.48 9.93
C ASP A 237 10.55 -23.90 9.41
N MET A 238 10.77 -24.15 8.11
CA MET A 238 10.66 -25.51 7.54
C MET A 238 11.60 -26.50 8.24
N LYS A 239 12.85 -26.12 8.48
CA LYS A 239 13.79 -26.95 9.25
C LYS A 239 13.32 -27.18 10.69
N LEU A 240 12.70 -26.19 11.31
CA LEU A 240 12.17 -26.30 12.66
C LEU A 240 11.00 -27.28 12.71
N TYR A 241 10.13 -27.27 11.69
CA TYR A 241 9.06 -28.26 11.55
C TYR A 241 9.61 -29.68 11.38
N ASP A 242 10.57 -29.89 10.48
CA ASP A 242 11.17 -31.21 10.24
C ASP A 242 11.85 -31.76 11.51
N LEU A 243 12.55 -30.91 12.26
CA LEU A 243 13.16 -31.29 13.52
C LEU A 243 12.13 -31.60 14.60
N ALA A 244 11.04 -30.83 14.68
CA ALA A 244 9.96 -31.08 15.63
C ALA A 244 9.27 -32.43 15.35
N GLU A 245 9.04 -32.77 14.08
CA GLU A 245 8.49 -34.06 13.68
C GLU A 245 9.43 -35.21 14.07
N GLN A 246 10.73 -35.10 13.76
CA GLN A 246 11.72 -36.09 14.16
C GLN A 246 11.75 -36.28 15.68
N VAL A 247 11.76 -35.19 16.46
CA VAL A 247 11.74 -35.28 17.93
C VAL A 247 10.49 -36.00 18.43
N SER A 248 9.33 -35.73 17.82
CA SER A 248 8.08 -36.43 18.15
C SER A 248 8.17 -37.93 17.85
N GLU A 249 8.73 -38.29 16.69
CA GLU A 249 8.94 -39.70 16.31
C GLU A 249 9.89 -40.41 17.29
N TRP A 250 11.03 -39.79 17.60
CA TRP A 250 11.99 -40.33 18.57
C TRP A 250 11.37 -40.49 19.95
N LYS A 251 10.58 -39.50 20.39
CA LYS A 251 9.83 -39.59 21.65
C LYS A 251 8.86 -40.77 21.65
N GLN A 252 8.10 -40.97 20.57
CA GLN A 252 7.19 -42.11 20.45
C GLN A 252 7.94 -43.45 20.53
N ARG A 253 9.11 -43.56 19.87
CA ARG A 253 9.96 -44.76 19.94
C ARG A 253 10.47 -45.00 21.36
N VAL A 254 10.97 -43.97 22.03
CA VAL A 254 11.46 -44.08 23.42
C VAL A 254 10.32 -44.50 24.34
N ASP A 255 9.15 -43.86 24.25
CA ASP A 255 7.98 -44.19 25.06
C ASP A 255 7.50 -45.64 24.80
N TYR A 256 7.59 -46.12 23.55
CA TYR A 256 7.30 -47.51 23.18
C TYR A 256 8.24 -48.51 23.87
N TYR A 257 9.55 -48.32 23.73
CA TYR A 257 10.54 -49.23 24.33
C TYR A 257 10.54 -49.16 25.86
N LYS A 258 10.31 -47.96 26.42
CA LYS A 258 10.18 -47.78 27.87
C LYS A 258 9.00 -48.58 28.42
N ARG A 259 7.83 -48.48 27.80
CA ARG A 259 6.64 -49.28 28.16
C ARG A 259 6.90 -50.78 28.10
N PHE A 260 7.62 -51.24 27.07
CA PHE A 260 8.02 -52.65 26.96
C PHE A 260 8.96 -53.08 28.10
N SER A 261 9.90 -52.22 28.50
CA SER A 261 10.86 -52.52 29.58
C SER A 261 10.24 -52.54 30.97
N GLU A 262 9.16 -51.78 31.20
CA GLU A 262 8.45 -51.70 32.48
C GLU A 262 7.56 -52.91 32.74
N ASP A 263 6.70 -53.28 31.77
CA ASP A 263 5.88 -54.50 31.83
C ASP A 263 5.73 -55.16 30.45
N PRO A 264 6.60 -56.14 30.11
CA PRO A 264 6.57 -56.77 28.80
C PRO A 264 5.32 -57.63 28.58
N ARG A 265 4.68 -58.16 29.64
CA ARG A 265 3.54 -59.07 29.49
C ARG A 265 2.28 -58.32 29.13
N GLU A 266 1.96 -57.27 29.89
CA GLU A 266 0.77 -56.45 29.61
C GLU A 266 0.94 -55.69 28.28
N PHE A 267 2.16 -55.21 28.00
CA PHE A 267 2.47 -54.53 26.75
C PHE A 267 2.24 -55.42 25.53
N LEU A 268 2.75 -56.67 25.52
CA LEU A 268 2.59 -57.57 24.37
C LEU A 268 1.13 -57.92 24.11
N ILE A 269 0.32 -58.10 25.16
CA ILE A 269 -1.12 -58.35 25.02
C ILE A 269 -1.83 -57.15 24.40
N ARG A 270 -1.59 -55.94 24.92
CA ARG A 270 -2.19 -54.71 24.37
C ARG A 270 -1.71 -54.41 22.96
N TRP A 271 -0.44 -54.64 22.68
CA TRP A 271 0.14 -54.47 21.35
C TRP A 271 -0.50 -55.43 20.34
N GLN A 272 -0.63 -56.71 20.69
CA GLN A 272 -1.27 -57.70 19.83
C GLN A 272 -2.74 -57.34 19.54
N GLN A 273 -3.48 -56.91 20.57
CA GLN A 273 -4.86 -56.43 20.41
C GLN A 273 -4.94 -55.19 19.51
N SER A 274 -4.01 -54.24 19.66
CA SER A 274 -3.93 -53.04 18.83
C SER A 274 -3.61 -53.38 17.37
N GLN A 275 -2.67 -54.28 17.12
CA GLN A 275 -2.32 -54.72 15.76
C GLN A 275 -3.48 -55.47 15.10
N GLU A 276 -4.18 -56.33 15.85
CA GLU A 276 -5.37 -57.03 15.34
C GLU A 276 -6.50 -56.03 15.00
N ALA A 277 -6.70 -55.01 15.83
CA ALA A 277 -7.68 -53.95 15.57
C ALA A 277 -7.29 -53.11 14.34
N ASP A 278 -6.03 -52.70 14.21
CA ASP A 278 -5.54 -51.93 13.06
C ASP A 278 -5.62 -52.73 11.76
N LEU A 279 -5.23 -54.01 11.78
CA LEU A 279 -5.38 -54.92 10.65
C LEU A 279 -6.84 -55.04 10.23
N LYS A 280 -7.76 -55.25 11.19
CA LYS A 280 -9.20 -55.28 10.92
C LYS A 280 -9.68 -53.97 10.29
N ASN A 281 -9.24 -52.84 10.81
CA ASN A 281 -9.62 -51.53 10.26
C ASN A 281 -9.11 -51.35 8.82
N MET A 282 -7.84 -51.69 8.53
CA MET A 282 -7.29 -51.62 7.18
C MET A 282 -8.00 -52.56 6.20
N LEU A 283 -8.28 -53.80 6.62
CA LEU A 283 -9.03 -54.79 5.81
C LEU A 283 -10.45 -54.32 5.51
N THR A 284 -11.13 -53.70 6.48
CA THR A 284 -12.50 -53.18 6.29
C THR A 284 -12.60 -51.95 5.39
N HIS A 285 -11.49 -51.24 5.14
CA HIS A 285 -11.45 -50.08 4.25
C HIS A 285 -11.01 -50.42 2.81
N GLY A 286 -10.42 -51.61 2.58
CA GLY A 286 -9.95 -52.04 1.26
C GLY A 286 -10.98 -52.80 0.41
N GLU A 287 -12.02 -53.36 1.02
CA GLU A 287 -13.10 -54.05 0.30
C GLU A 287 -14.38 -53.22 0.32
N GLY A 288 -14.73 -52.66 -0.84
CA GLY A 288 -15.95 -51.90 -1.03
C GLY A 288 -17.18 -52.68 -0.57
N ARG A 289 -18.05 -52.02 0.21
CA ARG A 289 -19.45 -52.41 0.49
C ARG A 289 -19.73 -53.93 0.42
N GLY A 290 -19.19 -54.70 1.33
CA GLY A 290 -19.54 -56.11 1.48
C GLY A 290 -19.48 -56.50 2.93
N MET A 291 -20.65 -56.68 3.55
CA MET A 291 -20.87 -57.31 4.87
C MET A 291 -19.76 -57.12 5.92
N LYS A 292 -20.02 -56.28 6.92
CA LYS A 292 -19.46 -56.51 8.26
C LYS A 292 -19.69 -57.99 8.59
N ASN A 293 -18.64 -58.82 8.64
CA ASN A 293 -18.77 -60.13 9.28
C ASN A 293 -19.02 -59.86 10.77
N PRO A 294 -20.22 -60.13 11.32
CA PRO A 294 -20.49 -59.90 12.74
C PRO A 294 -19.80 -60.95 13.64
N PHE A 295 -19.17 -61.94 13.01
CA PHE A 295 -18.58 -63.09 13.66
C PHE A 295 -17.06 -63.03 13.48
N PRO A 296 -16.28 -62.71 14.54
CA PRO A 296 -14.86 -63.03 14.56
C PRO A 296 -14.72 -64.56 14.56
N ASP A 297 -13.76 -65.08 13.81
CA ASP A 297 -13.38 -66.50 13.77
C ASP A 297 -12.77 -66.96 15.11
N GLN A 298 -13.52 -66.84 16.21
CA GLN A 298 -13.21 -67.43 17.50
C GLN A 298 -14.06 -68.69 17.70
N PRO A 299 -13.49 -69.78 18.24
CA PRO A 299 -14.21 -71.02 18.50
C PRO A 299 -15.39 -70.80 19.47
N PRO A 300 -16.38 -71.73 19.48
CA PRO A 300 -17.73 -71.48 19.95
C PRO A 300 -17.81 -71.37 21.48
N GLN A 301 -17.55 -70.18 22.03
CA GLN A 301 -18.29 -69.69 23.21
C GLN A 301 -19.51 -68.85 22.76
N ALA A 302 -20.08 -69.21 21.61
CA ALA A 302 -21.09 -68.45 20.89
C ALA A 302 -22.42 -68.33 21.65
N VAL A 303 -22.68 -69.17 22.66
CA VAL A 303 -23.95 -69.20 23.40
C VAL A 303 -24.20 -67.89 24.16
N GLU A 304 -23.18 -67.32 24.82
CA GLU A 304 -23.34 -66.06 25.56
C GLU A 304 -23.64 -64.88 24.65
N ARG A 305 -23.14 -64.90 23.41
CA ARG A 305 -23.45 -63.87 22.42
C ARG A 305 -24.89 -63.97 21.90
N TYR A 306 -25.46 -65.17 21.80
CA TYR A 306 -26.88 -65.37 21.47
C TYR A 306 -27.83 -64.92 22.60
N LEU A 307 -27.31 -64.77 23.82
CA LEU A 307 -28.06 -64.25 24.97
C LEU A 307 -28.07 -62.72 25.05
N GLN A 308 -27.42 -62.01 24.11
CA GLN A 308 -27.46 -60.54 24.06
C GLN A 308 -28.85 -60.04 23.66
N PRO A 309 -29.34 -58.93 24.26
CA PRO A 309 -30.67 -58.39 23.98
C PRO A 309 -30.85 -57.99 22.49
N ASP A 310 -29.78 -57.57 21.85
CA ASP A 310 -29.77 -57.12 20.45
C ASP A 310 -30.00 -58.27 19.45
N MET A 311 -29.83 -59.53 19.88
CA MET A 311 -30.03 -60.69 19.01
C MET A 311 -31.50 -60.95 18.67
N GLN A 312 -32.44 -60.59 19.57
CA GLN A 312 -33.87 -60.71 19.28
C GLN A 312 -34.27 -59.75 18.14
N GLU A 313 -33.81 -58.50 18.22
CA GLU A 313 -34.07 -57.52 17.16
C GLU A 313 -33.38 -57.91 15.85
N GLY A 314 -32.15 -58.42 15.92
CA GLY A 314 -31.41 -58.96 14.78
C GLY A 314 -32.17 -60.10 14.08
N ALA A 315 -32.73 -61.04 14.85
CA ALA A 315 -33.53 -62.14 14.32
C ALA A 315 -34.81 -61.64 13.65
N PHE A 316 -35.56 -60.73 14.27
CA PHE A 316 -36.77 -60.16 13.66
C PHE A 316 -36.47 -59.43 12.35
N ARG A 317 -35.41 -58.61 12.32
CA ARG A 317 -34.96 -57.93 11.09
C ARG A 317 -34.54 -58.91 10.00
N TYR A 318 -33.87 -60.01 10.37
CA TYR A 318 -33.51 -61.07 9.43
C TYR A 318 -34.74 -61.74 8.83
N PHE A 319 -35.68 -62.19 9.67
CA PHE A 319 -36.91 -62.83 9.20
C PHE A 319 -37.77 -61.91 8.34
N TYR A 320 -37.95 -60.65 8.75
CA TYR A 320 -38.68 -59.66 7.97
C TYR A 320 -38.07 -59.46 6.57
N ASN A 321 -36.74 -59.26 6.49
CA ASN A 321 -36.06 -59.11 5.21
C ASN A 321 -36.13 -60.37 4.35
N ARG A 322 -36.05 -61.57 4.97
CA ARG A 322 -36.17 -62.85 4.27
C ARG A 322 -37.58 -63.02 3.68
N ILE A 323 -38.61 -62.71 4.46
CA ILE A 323 -40.01 -62.75 4.01
C ILE A 323 -40.24 -61.75 2.88
N CYS A 324 -39.76 -60.51 3.01
CA CYS A 324 -39.87 -59.51 1.95
C CYS A 324 -39.16 -59.93 0.66
N ARG A 325 -37.98 -60.58 0.73
CA ARG A 325 -37.31 -61.14 -0.46
C ARG A 325 -38.14 -62.23 -1.12
N LEU A 326 -38.58 -63.21 -0.34
CA LEU A 326 -39.41 -64.33 -0.85
C LEU A 326 -40.72 -63.81 -1.46
N ARG A 327 -41.34 -62.80 -0.85
CA ARG A 327 -42.52 -62.14 -1.40
C ARG A 327 -42.22 -61.45 -2.73
N LYS A 328 -41.10 -60.73 -2.83
CA LYS A 328 -40.68 -60.06 -4.07
C LYS A 328 -40.37 -61.06 -5.19
N GLU A 329 -39.74 -62.19 -4.88
CA GLU A 329 -39.51 -63.30 -5.82
C GLU A 329 -40.83 -63.89 -6.33
N LEU A 330 -41.81 -64.09 -5.43
CA LEU A 330 -43.15 -64.55 -5.78
C LEU A 330 -43.93 -63.55 -6.64
N GLU A 331 -43.90 -62.25 -6.31
CA GLU A 331 -44.56 -61.19 -7.07
C GLU A 331 -43.94 -61.03 -8.47
N MET A 332 -42.62 -61.15 -8.61
CA MET A 332 -41.95 -61.21 -9.91
C MET A 332 -42.37 -62.44 -10.73
N GLY A 333 -42.49 -63.60 -10.08
CA GLY A 333 -42.96 -64.83 -10.73
C GLY A 333 -44.44 -64.79 -11.16
N ILE A 334 -45.29 -64.04 -10.45
CA ILE A 334 -46.71 -63.84 -10.78
C ILE A 334 -46.85 -62.82 -11.92
N ASN A 335 -46.16 -61.68 -11.85
CA ASN A 335 -46.17 -60.69 -12.95
C ASN A 335 -45.61 -61.27 -14.26
N ALA A 336 -44.61 -62.15 -14.22
CA ALA A 336 -44.11 -62.83 -15.41
C ALA A 336 -45.16 -63.74 -16.09
N LYS A 337 -46.17 -64.23 -15.34
CA LYS A 337 -47.27 -65.03 -15.89
C LYS A 337 -48.44 -64.17 -16.41
N SER A 338 -48.60 -62.93 -15.91
CA SER A 338 -49.67 -62.01 -16.35
C SER A 338 -49.39 -61.30 -17.68
N TYR A 339 -48.17 -61.38 -18.23
CA TYR A 339 -47.83 -60.83 -19.57
C TYR A 339 -47.89 -61.88 -20.70
N ILE A 340 -48.41 -63.10 -20.47
CA ILE A 340 -48.52 -64.19 -21.47
C ILE A 340 -49.99 -64.58 -21.77
N CYS A 341 -50.96 -63.71 -21.49
CA CYS A 341 -52.34 -63.92 -21.97
C CYS A 341 -52.75 -62.89 -23.00
#